data_AF-A0A4Y2GM59-F1
#
_entry.id   AF-A0A4Y2GM59-F1
#
_cell.length_a   1.000
_cell.length_b   1.000
_cell.length_c   1.000
_cell.angle_alpha   90.00
_cell.angle_beta   90.00
_cell.angle_gamma   90.00
#
_symmetry.space_group_name_H-M   'P 1'
#
loop_
_entity.id
_entity.type
_entity.pdbx_description
1 polymer ?
#
loop_
_entity_poly.entity_id
_entity_poly.type
_entity_poly.pdbx_seq_one_letter_code
_entity_poly.pdbx_strand_id
1 'polypeptide(L)'
;MAGKSWGIKIRHRKVLYMRVIERMLAHDAGEWRLHPTVRIARKLSSIQRSFLLAITGACRTTSTAALYAILGITSLHLHLPLDARTSNLYRLRNKIQHIKGSLTQSDWLDYTSLQASSTSPNFTR
;
A
#
# COMPACT_ATOMS: atom_id res chain seq x y z
N MET A 1 2.40 -11.14 39.06
CA MET A 1 2.85 -10.14 38.07
C MET A 1 4.02 -10.74 37.29
N ALA A 2 3.78 -11.26 36.07
CA ALA A 2 4.77 -11.97 35.27
C ALA A 2 5.56 -11.02 34.35
N GLY A 3 6.87 -11.28 34.23
CA GLY A 3 7.90 -10.34 33.81
C GLY A 3 7.88 -9.84 32.36
N LYS A 4 8.46 -8.66 32.17
CA LYS A 4 8.50 -7.82 30.96
C LYS A 4 9.31 -8.40 29.79
N SER A 5 9.74 -9.67 29.84
CA SER A 5 10.78 -10.23 28.95
C SER A 5 10.43 -11.56 28.26
N TRP A 6 9.22 -12.08 28.38
CA TRP A 6 8.81 -13.35 27.74
C TRP A 6 8.68 -13.30 26.21
N GLY A 7 8.91 -12.15 25.58
CA GLY A 7 8.75 -11.97 24.13
C GLY A 7 10.07 -11.98 23.37
N ILE A 8 10.15 -12.77 22.29
CA ILE A 8 11.24 -12.70 21.30
C ILE A 8 11.39 -11.25 20.81
N LYS A 9 12.63 -10.71 20.77
CA LYS A 9 12.88 -9.35 20.28
C LYS A 9 12.34 -9.18 18.86
N ILE A 10 11.78 -8.00 18.55
CA ILE A 10 11.09 -7.76 17.27
C ILE A 10 11.97 -8.00 16.03
N ARG A 11 13.27 -7.72 16.12
CA ARG A 11 14.25 -8.00 15.06
C ARG A 11 14.31 -9.50 14.73
N HIS A 12 14.35 -10.36 15.73
CA HIS A 12 14.36 -11.81 15.55
C HIS A 12 13.03 -12.33 15.00
N ARG A 13 11.90 -11.74 15.41
CA ARG A 13 10.58 -12.07 14.85
C ARG A 13 10.50 -11.78 13.35
N LYS A 14 11.04 -10.64 12.89
CA LYS A 14 11.09 -10.29 11.46
C LYS A 14 11.98 -11.25 10.65
N VAL A 15 13.14 -11.64 11.19
CA VAL A 15 14.04 -12.60 10.55
C VAL A 15 13.36 -13.97 10.41
N LEU A 16 12.70 -14.44 11.47
CA LEU A 16 11.94 -15.69 11.43
C LEU A 16 10.80 -15.64 10.40
N TYR A 17 10.07 -14.52 10.35
CA TYR A 17 9.01 -14.31 9.38
C TYR A 17 9.52 -14.41 7.94
N MET A 18 10.56 -13.65 7.60
CA MET A 18 11.11 -13.64 6.24
C MET A 18 11.63 -15.02 5.82
N ARG A 19 12.34 -15.73 6.70
CA ARG A 19 12.93 -17.04 6.39
C ARG A 19 11.90 -18.17 6.25
N VAL A 20 10.71 -18.00 6.81
CA VAL A 20 9.60 -18.96 6.64
C VAL A 20 8.91 -18.71 5.29
N ILE A 21 8.60 -17.44 4.98
CA ILE A 21 7.99 -17.07 3.69
C ILE A 21 8.89 -17.49 2.53
N GLU A 22 10.19 -17.18 2.60
CA GLU A 22 11.17 -17.54 1.57
C GLU A 22 11.25 -19.06 1.33
N ARG A 23 11.27 -19.88 2.39
CA ARG A 23 11.32 -21.34 2.27
C ARG A 23 10.03 -21.95 1.74
N MET A 24 8.87 -21.42 2.13
CA MET A 24 7.59 -21.85 1.56
C MET A 24 7.51 -21.50 0.08
N LEU A 25 8.00 -20.29 -0.27
CA LEU A 25 8.02 -19.83 -1.65
C LEU A 25 8.97 -20.71 -2.50
N ALA A 26 10.15 -21.05 -1.99
CA ALA A 26 11.09 -21.94 -2.71
C ALA A 26 10.56 -23.38 -2.85
N HIS A 27 9.88 -23.91 -1.84
CA HIS A 27 9.39 -25.30 -1.85
C HIS A 27 8.17 -25.49 -2.75
N ASP A 28 7.19 -24.58 -2.70
CA ASP A 28 5.94 -24.73 -3.46
C ASP A 28 6.06 -24.27 -4.92
N ALA A 29 7.19 -23.68 -5.35
CA ALA A 29 7.41 -23.13 -6.69
C ALA A 29 7.05 -24.10 -7.85
N GLY A 30 7.22 -25.41 -7.64
CA GLY A 30 6.85 -26.44 -8.63
C GLY A 30 5.35 -26.70 -8.75
N GLU A 31 4.58 -26.51 -7.67
CA GLU A 31 3.13 -26.79 -7.59
C GLU A 31 2.26 -25.59 -8.00
N TRP A 32 2.86 -24.42 -8.23
CA TRP A 32 2.14 -23.16 -8.51
C TRP A 32 1.45 -23.06 -9.86
N ARG A 33 1.73 -23.99 -10.77
CA ARG A 33 1.29 -23.91 -12.17
C ARG A 33 -0.22 -24.08 -12.38
N LEU A 34 -0.95 -24.61 -11.38
CA LEU A 34 -2.35 -25.05 -11.55
C LEU A 34 -3.42 -24.21 -10.80
N HIS A 35 -3.09 -23.52 -9.71
CA HIS A 35 -4.02 -22.59 -9.03
C HIS A 35 -3.25 -21.47 -8.29
N PRO A 36 -2.89 -20.39 -9.00
CA PRO A 36 -1.72 -19.58 -8.67
C PRO A 36 -1.89 -18.59 -7.50
N THR A 37 -3.07 -18.41 -6.89
CA THR A 37 -3.22 -17.29 -5.92
C THR A 37 -4.13 -17.57 -4.72
N VAL A 38 -5.38 -17.98 -4.91
CA VAL A 38 -6.35 -18.03 -3.78
C VAL A 38 -6.07 -19.19 -2.81
N ARG A 39 -5.80 -20.39 -3.33
CA ARG A 39 -5.53 -21.59 -2.51
C ARG A 39 -4.18 -21.47 -1.78
N ILE A 40 -3.19 -20.88 -2.45
CA ILE A 40 -1.85 -20.61 -1.92
C ILE A 40 -1.93 -19.53 -0.84
N ALA A 41 -2.61 -18.40 -1.09
CA ALA A 41 -2.79 -17.34 -0.10
C ALA A 41 -3.50 -17.84 1.16
N ARG A 42 -4.48 -18.75 1.02
CA ARG A 42 -5.16 -19.39 2.16
C ARG A 42 -4.24 -20.33 2.95
N LYS A 43 -3.47 -21.20 2.28
CA LYS A 43 -2.48 -22.08 2.94
C LYS A 43 -1.39 -21.27 3.63
N LEU A 44 -0.84 -20.27 2.94
CA LEU A 44 0.19 -19.39 3.47
C LEU A 44 -0.31 -18.62 4.68
N SER A 45 -1.51 -18.04 4.61
CA SER A 45 -2.14 -17.35 5.73
C SER A 45 -2.37 -18.28 6.92
N SER A 46 -2.74 -19.54 6.70
CA SER A 46 -2.95 -20.54 7.76
C SER A 46 -1.64 -20.89 8.49
N ILE A 47 -0.56 -21.13 7.73
CA ILE A 47 0.75 -21.50 8.28
C ILE A 47 1.41 -20.29 8.94
N GLN A 48 1.36 -19.14 8.29
CA GLN A 48 1.81 -17.86 8.83
C GLN A 48 1.08 -17.51 10.13
N ARG A 49 -0.25 -17.66 10.17
CA ARG A 49 -1.06 -17.41 11.38
C ARG A 49 -0.67 -18.37 12.51
N SER A 50 -0.50 -19.65 12.23
CA SER A 50 -0.10 -20.64 13.25
C SER A 50 1.26 -20.30 13.87
N PHE A 51 2.21 -19.85 13.06
CA PHE A 51 3.54 -19.46 13.53
C PHE A 51 3.50 -18.15 14.33
N LEU A 52 2.71 -17.17 13.87
CA LEU A 52 2.48 -15.93 14.59
C LEU A 52 1.88 -16.20 15.97
N LEU A 53 0.85 -17.06 16.05
CA LEU A 53 0.25 -17.46 17.32
C LEU A 53 1.26 -18.13 18.26
N ALA A 54 2.11 -19.01 17.73
CA ALA A 54 3.15 -19.67 18.51
C ALA A 54 4.20 -18.68 19.05
N ILE A 55 4.59 -17.67 18.27
CA ILE A 55 5.54 -16.63 18.69
C ILE A 55 4.92 -15.66 19.71
N THR A 56 3.64 -15.31 19.54
CA THR A 56 2.96 -14.35 20.42
C THR A 56 2.38 -15.01 21.67
N GLY A 57 2.38 -16.35 21.76
CA GLY A 57 1.70 -17.10 22.83
C GLY A 57 0.19 -16.81 22.90
N ALA A 58 -0.40 -16.39 21.77
CA ALA A 58 -1.77 -15.89 21.74
C ALA A 58 -2.76 -17.02 21.42
N CYS A 59 -3.99 -16.89 21.89
CA CYS A 59 -5.01 -17.92 21.73
C CYS A 59 -5.49 -18.00 20.25
N ARG A 60 -5.98 -19.16 19.79
CA ARG A 60 -6.42 -19.35 18.38
C ARG A 60 -7.48 -18.34 17.93
N THR A 61 -8.26 -17.81 18.87
CA THR A 61 -9.32 -16.80 18.67
C THR A 61 -8.82 -15.35 18.69
N THR A 62 -7.53 -15.09 18.90
CA THR A 62 -6.99 -13.72 18.89
C THR A 62 -7.20 -13.07 17.53
N SER A 63 -7.77 -11.85 17.55
CA SER A 63 -8.06 -11.08 16.33
C SER A 63 -6.78 -10.81 15.55
N THR A 64 -6.83 -10.93 14.22
CA THR A 64 -5.66 -10.73 13.36
C THR A 64 -5.06 -9.33 13.54
N ALA A 65 -5.89 -8.34 13.87
CA ALA A 65 -5.47 -6.98 14.20
C ALA A 65 -4.62 -6.91 15.49
N ALA A 66 -5.02 -7.62 16.56
CA ALA A 66 -4.25 -7.68 17.79
C ALA A 66 -2.92 -8.42 17.60
N LEU A 67 -2.90 -9.46 16.75
CA LEU A 67 -1.69 -10.20 16.39
C LEU A 67 -0.66 -9.29 15.69
N TYR A 68 -1.13 -8.44 14.76
CA TYR A 68 -0.30 -7.46 14.07
C TYR A 68 0.18 -6.32 14.98
N ALA A 69 -0.66 -5.87 15.92
CA ALA A 69 -0.27 -4.88 16.92
C ALA A 69 0.84 -5.38 17.85
N ILE A 70 0.76 -6.64 18.32
CA ILE A 70 1.80 -7.29 19.14
C ILE A 70 3.11 -7.48 18.35
N LEU A 71 2.99 -7.70 17.04
CA LEU A 71 4.13 -7.82 16.14
C LEU A 71 4.68 -6.45 15.70
N GLY A 72 4.03 -5.33 16.00
CA GLY A 72 4.48 -4.00 15.55
C GLY A 72 4.60 -3.87 14.03
N ILE A 73 3.80 -4.64 13.27
CA ILE A 73 3.72 -4.58 11.82
C ILE A 73 2.32 -4.08 11.46
N THR A 74 2.24 -2.98 10.73
CA THR A 74 0.96 -2.46 10.20
C THR A 74 0.33 -3.51 9.30
N SER A 75 -0.90 -3.92 9.61
CA SER A 75 -1.66 -4.94 8.87
C SER A 75 -1.57 -4.72 7.36
N LEU A 76 -1.20 -5.77 6.61
CA LEU A 76 -1.06 -5.76 5.14
C LEU A 76 -2.29 -5.17 4.44
N HIS A 77 -3.49 -5.38 5.01
CA HIS A 77 -4.75 -4.87 4.48
C HIS A 77 -4.89 -3.34 4.57
N LEU A 78 -4.14 -2.69 5.46
CA LEU A 78 -4.09 -1.23 5.54
C LEU A 78 -2.98 -0.64 4.65
N HIS A 79 -1.89 -1.40 4.44
CA HIS A 79 -0.81 -1.01 3.53
C HIS A 79 -1.26 -0.97 2.07
N LEU A 80 -1.98 -2.00 1.59
CA LEU A 80 -2.35 -2.09 0.17
C LEU A 80 -3.18 -0.89 -0.33
N PRO A 81 -4.25 -0.47 0.37
CA PRO A 81 -5.03 0.71 -0.02
C PRO A 81 -4.25 2.02 0.13
N LEU A 82 -3.36 2.10 1.14
CA LEU A 82 -2.55 3.29 1.38
C LEU A 82 -1.50 3.48 0.29
N ASP A 83 -0.82 2.41 -0.12
CA ASP A 83 0.18 2.40 -1.19
C ASP A 83 -0.46 2.69 -2.56
N ALA A 84 -1.65 2.12 -2.83
CA ALA A 84 -2.42 2.45 -4.03
C ALA A 84 -2.84 3.93 -4.05
N ARG A 85 -3.27 4.47 -2.90
CA ARG A 85 -3.69 5.87 -2.77
C ARG A 85 -2.52 6.84 -2.94
N THR A 86 -1.37 6.53 -2.36
CA THR A 86 -0.15 7.35 -2.52
C THR A 86 0.33 7.32 -3.96
N SER A 87 0.39 6.16 -4.62
CA SER A 87 0.73 6.05 -6.05
C SER A 87 -0.20 6.86 -6.95
N ASN A 88 -1.52 6.81 -6.69
CA ASN A 88 -2.49 7.61 -7.43
C ASN A 88 -2.31 9.13 -7.19
N LEU A 89 -1.98 9.55 -5.96
CA LEU A 89 -1.67 10.95 -5.66
C LEU A 89 -0.41 11.43 -6.40
N TYR A 90 0.65 10.62 -6.46
CA TYR A 90 1.86 10.95 -7.22
C TYR A 90 1.59 11.06 -8.72
N ARG A 91 0.80 10.14 -9.30
CA ARG A 91 0.40 10.20 -10.71
C ARG A 91 -0.43 11.45 -11.02
N LEU A 92 -1.38 11.79 -10.15
CA LEU A 92 -2.21 12.98 -10.30
C LEU A 92 -1.36 14.25 -10.21
N ARG A 93 -0.44 14.31 -9.26
CA ARG A 93 0.51 15.42 -9.12
C ARG A 93 1.33 15.60 -10.39
N ASN A 94 1.88 14.54 -10.96
CA ASN A 94 2.66 14.62 -12.19
C ASN A 94 1.84 15.08 -13.39
N LYS A 95 0.58 14.62 -13.52
CA LYS A 95 -0.33 15.12 -14.56
C LYS A 95 -0.61 16.62 -14.42
N ILE A 96 -0.85 17.09 -13.20
CA ILE A 96 -1.09 18.53 -12.95
C ILE A 96 0.15 19.36 -13.26
N GLN A 97 1.35 18.88 -12.89
CA GLN A 97 2.61 19.57 -13.22
C GLN A 97 2.85 19.61 -14.73
N HIS A 98 2.57 18.52 -15.44
CA HIS A 98 2.66 18.48 -16.90
C HIS A 98 1.69 19.45 -17.57
N ILE A 99 0.43 19.51 -17.11
CA ILE A 99 -0.57 20.45 -17.64
C ILE A 99 -0.18 21.91 -17.37
N LYS A 100 0.37 22.22 -16.18
CA LYS A 100 0.89 23.55 -15.88
C LYS A 100 2.12 23.91 -16.75
N GLY A 101 2.96 22.94 -17.09
CA GLY A 101 4.12 23.14 -17.96
C GLY A 101 3.77 23.24 -19.45
N SER A 102 2.64 22.65 -19.88
CA SER A 102 2.17 22.72 -21.27
C SER A 102 1.36 23.97 -21.57
N LEU A 103 0.82 24.66 -20.56
CA LEU A 103 0.21 25.99 -20.70
C LEU A 103 1.32 27.01 -20.89
N THR A 104 1.75 27.21 -22.13
CA THR A 104 2.79 28.16 -22.50
C THR A 104 2.25 29.60 -22.47
N GLN A 105 3.11 30.60 -22.32
CA GLN A 105 2.76 32.03 -22.32
C GLN A 105 1.87 32.43 -23.51
N SER A 106 1.97 31.73 -24.63
CA SER A 106 1.12 31.89 -25.83
C SER A 106 -0.36 31.59 -25.59
N ASP A 107 -0.68 30.55 -24.82
CA ASP A 107 -2.07 30.16 -24.55
C ASP A 107 -2.76 31.22 -23.69
N TRP A 108 -2.04 31.82 -22.74
CA TRP A 108 -2.53 32.95 -21.93
C TRP A 108 -2.84 34.19 -22.77
N LEU A 109 -2.06 34.43 -23.82
CA LEU A 109 -2.30 35.54 -24.76
C LEU A 109 -3.52 35.26 -25.66
N ASP A 110 -3.78 34.00 -26.04
CA ASP A 110 -4.99 33.61 -26.76
C ASP A 110 -6.26 33.74 -25.90
N TYR A 111 -6.21 33.31 -24.62
CA TYR A 111 -7.33 33.53 -23.69
C TYR A 111 -7.64 35.02 -23.48
N THR A 112 -6.60 35.85 -23.38
CA THR A 112 -6.76 37.31 -23.21
C THR A 112 -7.29 37.97 -24.48
N SER A 113 -6.86 37.51 -25.65
CA SER A 113 -7.36 37.97 -26.95
C SER A 113 -8.84 37.63 -27.15
N LEU A 114 -9.27 36.42 -26.78
CA LEU A 114 -10.67 35.99 -26.87
C LEU A 114 -11.59 36.79 -25.94
N GLN A 115 -11.10 37.18 -24.77
CA GLN A 115 -11.86 37.99 -23.81
C GLN A 115 -11.90 39.47 -24.21
N ALA A 116 -10.87 39.98 -24.89
CA ALA A 116 -10.85 41.33 -25.45
C ALA A 116 -11.84 41.49 -26.62
N SER A 117 -12.00 40.48 -27.48
CA SER A 117 -12.98 40.49 -28.59
C SER A 117 -14.44 40.44 -28.12
N SER A 118 -14.73 39.85 -26.95
CA SER A 118 -16.09 39.79 -26.41
C SER A 118 -16.49 41.04 -25.60
N THR A 119 -15.51 41.88 -25.23
CA THR A 119 -15.73 43.04 -24.34
C THR A 119 -15.44 44.36 -25.04
N SER A 120 -15.60 44.44 -26.36
CA SER A 120 -15.55 45.73 -27.06
C SER A 120 -16.85 46.50 -26.74
N PRO A 121 -16.82 47.59 -25.94
CA PRO A 121 -18.02 48.36 -25.66
C PRO A 121 -18.31 49.18 -26.91
N ASN A 122 -19.44 48.90 -27.57
CA ASN A 122 -19.98 49.74 -28.64
C ASN A 122 -20.27 51.13 -28.05
N PHE A 123 -19.32 52.05 -28.17
CA PHE A 123 -19.51 53.45 -27.83
C PHE A 123 -20.19 54.13 -29.02
N THR A 124 -21.51 53.97 -29.11
CA THR A 124 -22.33 54.68 -30.09
C THR A 124 -22.52 56.12 -29.61
N ARG A 125 -21.98 57.06 -30.39
CA ARG A 125 -22.16 58.51 -30.27
C ARG A 125 -23.47 58.93 -30.93
#